data_AF-C5B6D7-F1
#
_entry.id   AF-C5B6D7-F1
#
_cell.length_a   1.000
_cell.length_b   1.000
_cell.length_c   1.000
_cell.angle_alpha   90.00
_cell.angle_beta   90.00
_cell.angle_gamma   90.00
#
_symmetry.space_group_name_H-M   'P 1'
#
loop_
_entity.id
_entity.type
_entity.pdbx_description
1 polymer ?
#
loop_
_entity_poly.entity_id
_entity_poly.type
_entity_poly.pdbx_seq_one_letter_code
_entity_poly.pdbx_strand_id
1 'polypeptide(L)'
;MNAARLLLTVFVGAHLSACASERMAKGPAPLASFSALDEDAAARKQAQASAEHPAAPPRVKVDVEFDGADASRIAMPGYTRIVGSAKMVLNIGTLHAQGEVMLVPYTEYARARYRTLFKGLRCFSDPDAFLVTDPRYGNYIRKATIDQQGRFAFDRVYPGRYWVEATFENLNELDRDYKPRLCTSVGHVEVPDGGEAVVDFSAGPGL
;
A
#
# COMPACT_ATOMS: atom_id res chain seq x y z
N MET A 1 -40.13 -49.30 9.28
CA MET A 1 -39.97 -50.64 9.86
C MET A 1 -38.50 -51.03 9.75
N ASN A 2 -37.92 -51.45 10.89
CA ASN A 2 -36.65 -52.15 11.13
C ASN A 2 -35.35 -51.44 10.70
N ALA A 3 -34.51 -50.92 11.60
CA ALA A 3 -33.81 -51.53 12.75
C ALA A 3 -32.78 -52.60 12.34
N ALA A 4 -31.49 -52.28 12.50
CA ALA A 4 -30.45 -53.26 12.80
C ALA A 4 -29.26 -52.58 13.51
N ARG A 5 -29.20 -52.80 14.82
CA ARG A 5 -28.06 -52.61 15.72
C ARG A 5 -26.99 -53.65 15.39
N LEU A 6 -25.70 -53.31 15.52
CA LEU A 6 -24.72 -54.26 16.03
C LEU A 6 -23.65 -53.53 16.86
N LEU A 7 -23.58 -53.93 18.13
CA LEU A 7 -22.54 -53.62 19.11
C LEU A 7 -21.34 -54.54 18.88
N LEU A 8 -20.12 -54.05 19.12
CA LEU A 8 -19.05 -54.88 19.68
C LEU A 8 -18.11 -54.05 20.56
N THR A 9 -17.67 -54.69 21.63
CA THR A 9 -17.12 -54.15 22.87
C THR A 9 -15.64 -54.57 23.05
N VAL A 10 -14.84 -53.68 23.65
CA VAL A 10 -13.77 -53.90 24.68
C VAL A 10 -12.45 -54.62 24.30
N PHE A 11 -11.31 -54.05 24.73
CA PHE A 11 -10.24 -54.60 25.62
C PHE A 11 -9.17 -53.49 25.87
N VAL A 12 -8.95 -52.93 27.08
CA VAL A 12 -8.15 -53.34 28.28
C VAL A 12 -6.67 -52.91 28.29
N GLY A 13 -6.23 -52.32 29.41
CA GLY A 13 -4.84 -52.26 29.94
C GLY A 13 -4.22 -50.84 29.95
N ALA A 14 -3.57 -50.31 30.99
CA ALA A 14 -3.00 -50.90 32.21
C ALA A 14 -2.74 -49.83 33.31
N HIS A 15 -2.56 -50.34 34.54
CA HIS A 15 -2.29 -49.70 35.84
C HIS A 15 -0.92 -49.00 35.98
N LEU A 16 -0.81 -48.08 36.97
CA LEU A 16 0.27 -47.96 37.99
C LEU A 16 -0.12 -46.84 38.98
N SER A 17 -0.66 -47.14 40.16
CA SER A 17 0.00 -47.50 41.44
C SER A 17 0.57 -46.29 42.20
N ALA A 18 0.03 -46.12 43.42
CA ALA A 18 0.35 -45.07 44.37
C ALA A 18 1.53 -45.44 45.28
N CYS A 19 2.28 -44.44 45.73
CA CYS A 19 3.08 -44.49 46.95
C CYS A 19 2.82 -43.22 47.76
N ALA A 20 2.33 -43.41 48.98
CA ALA A 20 2.35 -42.43 50.06
C ALA A 20 3.60 -42.63 50.93
N SER A 21 4.19 -41.57 51.49
CA SER A 21 4.18 -41.32 52.94
C SER A 21 5.18 -40.25 53.42
N GLU A 22 4.65 -39.30 54.19
CA GLU A 22 5.14 -38.55 55.37
C GLU A 22 6.55 -37.94 55.46
N ARG A 23 6.60 -36.64 55.85
CA ARG A 23 7.07 -36.19 57.19
C ARG A 23 6.79 -34.70 57.47
N MET A 24 6.45 -34.43 58.73
CA MET A 24 6.09 -33.15 59.36
C MET A 24 7.26 -32.15 59.50
N ALA A 25 6.96 -30.83 59.46
CA ALA A 25 7.04 -29.88 60.60
C ALA A 25 7.25 -28.40 60.18
N LYS A 26 6.61 -27.49 60.93
CA LYS A 26 7.09 -26.16 61.40
C LYS A 26 6.38 -24.88 60.88
N GLY A 27 5.44 -24.37 61.72
CA GLY A 27 5.18 -22.94 62.02
C GLY A 27 4.43 -22.07 60.99
N PRO A 28 3.44 -21.24 61.38
CA PRO A 28 2.82 -20.28 60.47
C PRO A 28 3.66 -18.97 60.44
N ALA A 29 4.10 -18.56 59.25
CA ALA A 29 4.72 -17.27 59.00
C ALA A 29 3.69 -16.29 58.36
N PRO A 30 3.83 -14.98 58.56
CA PRO A 30 2.76 -14.01 58.36
C PRO A 30 2.48 -13.71 56.88
N LEU A 31 1.24 -13.31 56.61
CA LEU A 31 0.74 -12.84 55.32
C LEU A 31 1.59 -11.66 54.82
N ALA A 32 2.42 -11.91 53.81
CA ALA A 32 3.09 -10.86 53.06
C ALA A 32 2.10 -10.19 52.10
N SER A 33 2.15 -8.86 52.11
CA SER A 33 1.41 -7.91 51.27
C SER A 33 1.41 -8.30 49.78
N PHE A 34 0.22 -8.32 49.18
CA PHE A 34 -0.02 -8.57 47.75
C PHE A 34 0.24 -7.33 46.85
N SER A 35 0.86 -6.25 47.35
CA SER A 35 0.92 -4.99 46.60
C SER A 35 2.20 -4.76 45.77
N ALA A 36 3.20 -5.65 45.84
CA ALA A 36 4.49 -5.45 45.15
C ALA A 36 4.71 -6.37 43.93
N LEU A 37 3.78 -7.25 43.59
CA LEU A 37 3.91 -8.17 42.45
C LEU A 37 3.24 -7.68 41.15
N ASP A 38 2.34 -6.70 41.24
CA ASP A 38 1.62 -6.17 40.07
C ASP A 38 2.41 -5.11 39.29
N GLU A 39 3.27 -4.31 39.94
CA GLU A 39 4.06 -3.26 39.27
C GLU A 39 5.14 -3.85 38.35
N ASP A 40 5.78 -4.95 38.76
CA ASP A 40 6.84 -5.62 37.99
C ASP A 40 6.25 -6.34 36.74
N ALA A 41 5.02 -6.83 36.83
CA ALA A 41 4.30 -7.44 35.71
C ALA A 41 3.86 -6.41 34.67
N ALA A 42 3.37 -5.24 35.10
CA ALA A 42 3.03 -4.14 34.20
C ALA A 42 4.26 -3.59 33.48
N ALA A 43 5.38 -3.39 34.19
CA ALA A 43 6.64 -2.92 33.60
C ALA A 43 7.22 -3.92 32.57
N ARG A 44 7.16 -5.23 32.84
CA ARG A 44 7.58 -6.27 31.88
C ARG A 44 6.67 -6.36 30.67
N LYS A 45 5.36 -6.17 30.85
CA LYS A 45 4.39 -6.14 29.76
C LYS A 45 4.56 -4.91 28.87
N GLN A 46 4.92 -3.75 29.45
CA GLN A 46 5.28 -2.53 28.70
C GLN A 46 6.63 -2.67 27.97
N ALA A 47 7.62 -3.31 28.59
CA ALA A 47 8.93 -3.58 27.99
C ALA A 47 8.84 -4.60 26.84
N GLN A 48 7.99 -5.63 26.97
CA GLN A 48 7.73 -6.61 25.90
C GLN A 48 6.89 -6.02 24.77
N ALA A 49 5.91 -5.15 25.06
CA ALA A 49 5.13 -4.44 24.03
C ALA A 49 5.97 -3.43 23.24
N SER A 50 7.10 -2.97 23.78
CA SER A 50 8.01 -2.04 23.10
C SER A 50 9.05 -2.74 22.22
N ALA A 51 9.28 -4.05 22.42
CA ALA A 51 10.32 -4.82 21.73
C ALA A 51 9.85 -5.55 20.48
N GLU A 52 8.54 -5.61 20.23
CA GLU A 52 7.95 -6.44 19.18
C GLU A 52 7.12 -5.59 18.20
N HIS A 53 7.70 -4.48 17.75
CA HIS A 53 7.23 -3.87 16.50
C HIS A 53 7.81 -4.70 15.35
N PRO A 54 6.98 -5.39 14.54
CA PRO A 54 7.50 -6.09 13.38
C PRO A 54 8.23 -5.09 12.49
N ALA A 55 9.47 -5.41 12.11
CA ALA A 55 10.24 -4.60 11.18
C ALA A 55 9.41 -4.37 9.90
N ALA A 56 9.38 -3.12 9.43
CA ALA A 56 8.70 -2.79 8.19
C ALA A 56 9.21 -3.71 7.05
N PRO A 57 8.31 -4.21 6.17
CA PRO A 57 8.71 -5.08 5.09
C PRO A 57 9.80 -4.42 4.23
N PRO A 58 10.77 -5.20 3.71
CA PRO A 58 11.86 -4.65 2.92
C PRO A 58 11.30 -4.03 1.63
N ARG A 59 11.72 -2.79 1.35
CA ARG A 59 11.36 -2.07 0.12
C ARG A 59 12.10 -2.65 -1.08
N VAL A 60 11.45 -2.63 -2.23
CA VAL A 60 11.97 -3.13 -3.52
C VAL A 60 12.62 -1.99 -4.30
N LYS A 61 13.78 -2.24 -4.92
CA LYS A 61 14.40 -1.28 -5.85
C LYS A 61 13.86 -1.52 -7.27
N VAL A 62 13.77 -0.45 -8.06
CA VAL A 62 13.55 -0.58 -9.51
C VAL A 62 14.71 -1.36 -10.13
N ASP A 63 14.43 -2.31 -11.01
CA ASP A 63 15.40 -3.24 -11.60
C ASP A 63 16.19 -2.66 -12.78
N VAL A 64 15.94 -1.38 -13.09
CA VAL A 64 16.58 -0.62 -14.16
C VAL A 64 17.28 0.59 -13.56
N GLU A 65 18.50 0.88 -14.02
CA GLU A 65 19.25 2.06 -13.60
C GLU A 65 18.63 3.34 -14.18
N PHE A 66 18.67 4.43 -13.42
CA PHE A 66 18.12 5.71 -13.87
C PHE A 66 19.07 6.45 -14.82
N ASP A 67 18.58 6.76 -16.03
CA ASP A 67 19.26 7.62 -17.00
C ASP A 67 18.60 9.00 -17.09
N GLY A 68 19.33 10.03 -16.63
CA GLY A 68 18.87 11.41 -16.68
C GLY A 68 18.84 11.99 -18.10
N ALA A 69 19.63 11.45 -19.04
CA ALA A 69 19.63 11.93 -20.42
C ALA A 69 18.30 11.61 -21.10
N ASP A 70 17.76 10.40 -20.90
CA ASP A 70 16.46 9.99 -21.44
C ASP A 70 15.30 10.81 -20.83
N ALA A 71 15.40 11.15 -19.54
CA ALA A 71 14.40 11.94 -18.82
C ALA A 71 14.46 13.45 -19.13
N SER A 72 15.57 13.96 -19.66
CA SER A 72 15.83 15.40 -19.84
C SER A 72 14.82 16.12 -20.75
N ARG A 73 14.08 15.39 -21.60
CA ARG A 73 13.04 15.95 -22.48
C ARG A 73 11.96 16.72 -21.73
N ILE A 74 11.67 16.34 -20.49
CA ILE A 74 10.67 17.04 -19.67
C ILE A 74 11.02 18.51 -19.42
N ALA A 75 12.32 18.84 -19.46
CA ALA A 75 12.84 20.19 -19.26
C ALA A 75 13.02 20.97 -20.58
N MET A 76 12.86 20.31 -21.73
CA MET A 76 12.98 20.99 -23.03
C MET A 76 11.75 21.88 -23.26
N PRO A 77 11.94 23.07 -23.88
CA PRO A 77 10.82 23.95 -24.18
C PRO A 77 9.98 23.38 -25.32
N GLY A 78 8.66 23.33 -25.15
CA GLY A 78 7.74 23.01 -26.24
C GLY A 78 6.61 24.03 -26.37
N TYR A 79 5.74 23.81 -27.36
CA TYR A 79 4.63 24.70 -27.69
C TYR A 79 3.26 24.06 -27.46
N THR A 80 3.24 22.79 -27.10
CA THR A 80 2.00 22.03 -26.92
C THR A 80 1.44 22.23 -25.53
N ARG A 81 0.12 22.35 -25.44
CA ARG A 81 -0.62 22.30 -24.18
C ARG A 81 -1.21 20.91 -24.01
N ILE A 82 -1.01 20.29 -22.85
CA ILE A 82 -1.77 19.11 -22.46
C ILE A 82 -2.96 19.59 -21.64
N VAL A 83 -4.16 19.15 -21.97
CA VAL A 83 -5.35 19.30 -21.12
C VAL A 83 -5.91 17.92 -20.82
N GLY A 84 -6.53 17.76 -19.66
CA GLY A 84 -7.06 16.46 -19.31
C GLY A 84 -8.03 16.49 -18.16
N SER A 85 -8.68 15.34 -17.96
CA SER A 85 -9.55 15.09 -16.82
C SER A 85 -9.21 13.77 -16.13
N ALA A 86 -9.06 13.80 -14.81
CA ALA A 86 -8.78 12.66 -13.96
C ALA A 86 -10.03 12.31 -13.14
N LYS A 87 -10.85 11.40 -13.68
CA LYS A 87 -12.13 10.99 -13.09
C LYS A 87 -12.38 9.49 -13.22
N MET A 88 -12.70 8.83 -12.12
CA MET A 88 -13.03 7.40 -12.10
C MET A 88 -14.53 7.22 -11.94
N VAL A 89 -15.17 6.59 -12.93
CA VAL A 89 -16.58 6.20 -12.84
C VAL A 89 -16.69 4.90 -12.06
N LEU A 90 -17.47 4.92 -10.99
CA LEU A 90 -17.76 3.79 -10.12
C LEU A 90 -19.28 3.54 -10.14
N ASN A 91 -19.74 2.39 -9.64
CA ASN A 91 -21.17 2.00 -9.63
C ASN A 91 -22.08 2.90 -8.76
N ILE A 92 -21.49 3.88 -8.11
CA ILE A 92 -21.94 4.61 -6.94
C ILE A 92 -21.68 6.12 -7.10
N GLY A 93 -21.04 6.52 -8.19
CA GLY A 93 -20.72 7.91 -8.47
C GLY A 93 -19.46 8.05 -9.31
N THR A 94 -19.08 9.30 -9.57
CA THR A 94 -17.81 9.65 -10.22
C THR A 94 -16.87 10.22 -9.17
N LEU A 95 -15.69 9.63 -9.04
CA LEU A 95 -14.62 10.13 -8.18
C LEU A 95 -13.70 11.01 -9.01
N HIS A 96 -13.46 12.24 -8.55
CA HIS A 96 -12.51 13.16 -9.18
C HIS A 96 -11.19 13.13 -8.42
N ALA A 97 -10.07 13.07 -9.14
CA ALA A 97 -8.75 13.22 -8.53
C ALA A 97 -8.62 14.59 -7.85
N GLN A 98 -7.76 14.67 -6.83
CA GLN A 98 -7.51 15.89 -6.06
C GLN A 98 -6.00 16.10 -5.91
N GLY A 99 -5.61 17.33 -5.54
CA GLY A 99 -4.22 17.67 -5.29
C GLY A 99 -3.41 17.94 -6.55
N GLU A 100 -2.28 17.24 -6.71
CA GLU A 100 -1.35 17.44 -7.82
C GLU A 100 -1.44 16.30 -8.84
N VAL A 101 -1.39 16.65 -10.12
CA VAL A 101 -1.12 15.73 -11.22
C VAL A 101 0.37 15.83 -11.59
N MET A 102 0.99 14.69 -11.82
CA MET A 102 2.40 14.60 -12.20
C MET A 102 2.52 14.23 -13.67
N LEU A 103 3.37 14.92 -14.41
CA LEU A 103 3.79 14.60 -15.76
C LEU A 103 5.22 14.06 -15.72
N VAL A 104 5.39 12.84 -16.21
CA VAL A 104 6.65 12.09 -16.14
C VAL A 104 7.07 11.69 -17.56
N PRO A 105 8.33 11.88 -17.97
CA PRO A 105 8.80 11.44 -19.28
C PRO A 105 8.69 9.91 -19.43
N TYR A 106 8.28 9.45 -20.61
CA TYR A 106 8.20 8.02 -20.94
C TYR A 106 9.61 7.44 -21.15
N THR A 107 10.25 7.07 -20.05
CA THR A 107 11.57 6.43 -20.01
C THR A 107 11.45 4.95 -19.64
N GLU A 108 12.47 4.15 -19.93
CA GLU A 108 12.50 2.75 -19.49
C GLU A 108 12.49 2.62 -17.96
N TYR A 109 13.15 3.53 -17.26
CA TYR A 109 13.11 3.58 -15.79
C TYR A 109 11.68 3.83 -15.27
N ALA A 110 10.96 4.82 -15.83
CA ALA A 110 9.58 5.10 -15.45
C ALA A 110 8.67 3.89 -15.73
N ARG A 111 8.85 3.23 -16.89
CA ARG A 111 8.14 2.00 -17.25
C ARG A 111 8.37 0.88 -16.22
N ALA A 112 9.63 0.62 -15.85
CA ALA A 112 10.00 -0.39 -14.86
C ALA A 112 9.46 -0.07 -13.46
N ARG A 113 9.49 1.21 -13.07
CA ARG A 113 8.87 1.72 -11.85
C ARG A 113 7.37 1.41 -11.83
N TYR A 114 6.63 1.80 -12.86
CA TYR A 114 5.18 1.57 -12.90
C TYR A 114 4.82 0.09 -12.93
N ARG A 115 5.55 -0.74 -13.69
CA ARG A 115 5.38 -2.21 -13.65
C ARG A 115 5.52 -2.76 -12.23
N THR A 116 6.50 -2.27 -11.48
CA THR A 116 6.76 -2.69 -10.09
C THR A 116 5.73 -2.16 -9.09
N LEU A 117 5.15 -0.98 -9.32
CA LEU A 117 4.12 -0.39 -8.46
C LEU A 117 2.75 -1.04 -8.68
N PHE A 118 2.37 -1.24 -9.94
CA PHE A 118 1.05 -1.78 -10.25
C PHE A 118 0.97 -3.28 -10.01
N LYS A 119 1.96 -4.10 -10.42
CA LYS A 119 1.91 -5.58 -10.28
C LYS A 119 0.55 -6.20 -10.65
N GLY A 120 -0.11 -5.69 -11.71
CA GLY A 120 -1.43 -6.13 -12.16
C GLY A 120 -2.63 -5.50 -11.42
N LEU A 121 -2.39 -4.61 -10.45
CA LEU A 121 -3.40 -3.76 -9.83
C LEU A 121 -3.76 -2.59 -10.74
N ARG A 122 -4.93 -1.98 -10.50
CA ARG A 122 -5.39 -0.78 -11.21
C ARG A 122 -4.86 0.53 -10.63
N CYS A 123 -4.44 0.51 -9.37
CA CYS A 123 -3.82 1.64 -8.66
C CYS A 123 -3.00 1.16 -7.48
N PHE A 124 -2.12 2.03 -7.00
CA PHE A 124 -1.30 1.84 -5.81
C PHE A 124 -1.54 2.98 -4.81
N SER A 125 -1.28 2.75 -3.52
CA SER A 125 -1.61 3.73 -2.47
C SER A 125 -0.42 4.60 -2.05
N ASP A 126 0.72 3.98 -1.78
CA ASP A 126 1.92 4.68 -1.35
C ASP A 126 3.13 4.03 -2.04
N PRO A 127 3.74 4.70 -3.04
CA PRO A 127 4.91 4.16 -3.71
C PRO A 127 6.13 4.09 -2.77
N ASP A 128 6.27 4.99 -1.80
CA ASP A 128 7.49 5.11 -0.98
C ASP A 128 7.52 4.09 0.16
N ALA A 129 6.35 3.58 0.57
CA ALA A 129 6.23 2.47 1.50
C ALA A 129 6.78 1.15 0.92
N PHE A 130 6.75 0.99 -0.40
CA PHE A 130 7.09 -0.28 -1.06
C PHE A 130 8.30 -0.20 -1.99
N LEU A 131 8.52 0.93 -2.65
CA LEU A 131 9.51 1.09 -3.70
C LEU A 131 10.59 2.10 -3.31
N VAL A 132 11.84 1.74 -3.52
CA VAL A 132 12.97 2.67 -3.48
C VAL A 132 13.22 3.18 -4.90
N THR A 133 13.08 4.48 -5.10
CA THR A 133 13.38 5.16 -6.36
C THR A 133 14.75 5.85 -6.30
N ASP A 134 15.38 6.00 -7.46
CA ASP A 134 16.55 6.87 -7.61
C ASP A 134 16.17 8.32 -7.23
N PRO A 135 16.93 8.99 -6.35
CA PRO A 135 16.61 10.35 -5.90
C PRO A 135 16.61 11.39 -7.02
N ARG A 136 17.32 11.14 -8.13
CA ARG A 136 17.36 12.03 -9.30
C ARG A 136 16.04 12.02 -10.07
N TYR A 137 15.24 10.94 -9.96
CA TYR A 137 13.99 10.78 -10.71
C TYR A 137 13.01 11.94 -10.47
N GLY A 138 12.88 12.38 -9.22
CA GLY A 138 11.99 13.48 -8.83
C GLY A 138 12.28 14.81 -9.53
N ASN A 139 13.52 15.04 -9.97
CA ASN A 139 13.92 16.26 -10.67
C ASN A 139 13.34 16.36 -12.09
N TYR A 140 12.82 15.25 -12.62
CA TYR A 140 12.28 15.14 -13.97
C TYR A 140 10.76 14.99 -13.98
N ILE A 141 10.10 15.41 -12.90
CA ILE A 141 8.64 15.41 -12.77
C ILE A 141 8.14 16.84 -12.85
N ARG A 142 7.18 17.09 -13.75
CA ARG A 142 6.43 18.34 -13.76
C ARG A 142 5.13 18.16 -13.02
N LYS A 143 4.72 19.19 -12.27
CA LYS A 143 3.50 19.16 -11.47
C LYS A 143 2.51 20.20 -11.97
N ALA A 144 1.23 19.88 -11.90
CA ALA A 144 0.14 20.83 -12.05
C ALA A 144 -0.94 20.54 -11.01
N THR A 145 -1.70 21.57 -10.63
CA THR A 145 -2.82 21.42 -9.70
C THR A 145 -4.05 20.92 -10.44
N ILE A 146 -4.79 20.01 -9.81
CA ILE A 146 -6.07 19.51 -10.29
C ILE A 146 -7.19 20.39 -9.72
N ASP A 147 -8.15 20.78 -10.55
CA ASP A 147 -9.33 21.51 -10.10
C ASP A 147 -10.39 20.60 -9.43
N GLN A 148 -11.43 21.20 -8.86
CA GLN A 148 -12.49 20.45 -8.16
C GLN A 148 -13.26 19.48 -9.07
N GLN A 149 -13.19 19.63 -10.39
CA GLN A 149 -13.80 18.75 -11.38
C GLN A 149 -12.81 17.71 -11.92
N GLY A 150 -11.63 17.59 -11.33
CA GLY A 150 -10.59 16.66 -11.76
C GLY A 150 -9.86 17.11 -13.03
N ARG A 151 -10.02 18.36 -13.48
CA ARG A 151 -9.36 18.87 -14.69
C ARG A 151 -7.98 19.43 -14.37
N PHE A 152 -7.07 19.31 -15.33
CA PHE A 152 -5.71 19.83 -15.21
C PHE A 152 -5.17 20.26 -16.58
N ALA A 153 -4.07 21.02 -16.56
CA ALA A 153 -3.35 21.39 -17.77
C ALA A 153 -1.84 21.51 -17.53
N PHE A 154 -1.06 21.18 -18.56
CA PHE A 154 0.37 21.47 -18.64
C PHE A 154 0.66 22.31 -19.88
N ASP A 155 1.25 23.48 -19.69
CA ASP A 155 1.63 24.36 -20.80
C ASP A 155 3.07 24.13 -21.25
N ARG A 156 3.37 24.43 -22.52
CA ARG A 156 4.73 24.39 -23.07
C ARG A 156 5.42 23.04 -22.86
N VAL A 157 4.75 21.97 -23.26
CA VAL A 157 5.29 20.60 -23.17
C VAL A 157 6.00 20.27 -24.46
N TYR A 158 7.22 19.73 -24.35
CA TYR A 158 8.00 19.26 -25.49
C TYR A 158 7.31 18.06 -26.16
N PRO A 159 7.40 17.91 -27.49
CA PRO A 159 6.77 16.79 -28.19
C PRO A 159 7.39 15.45 -27.77
N GLY A 160 6.55 14.43 -27.58
CA GLY A 160 7.01 13.12 -27.11
C GLY A 160 5.96 12.35 -26.33
N ARG A 161 6.41 11.30 -25.65
CA ARG A 161 5.56 10.42 -24.86
C ARG A 161 5.73 10.71 -23.38
N TYR A 162 4.62 10.74 -22.66
CA TYR A 162 4.62 11.02 -21.23
C TYR A 162 3.63 10.10 -20.50
N TRP A 163 3.96 9.82 -19.25
CA TRP A 163 3.03 9.32 -18.26
C TRP A 163 2.41 10.50 -17.53
N VAL A 164 1.12 10.38 -17.23
CA VAL A 164 0.40 11.32 -16.37
C VAL A 164 -0.05 10.52 -15.15
N GLU A 165 0.31 10.95 -13.94
CA GLU A 165 0.01 10.27 -12.69
C GLU A 165 -0.90 11.17 -11.84
N ALA A 166 -2.04 10.62 -11.41
CA ALA A 166 -3.03 11.34 -10.62
C ALA A 166 -3.48 10.49 -9.43
N THR A 167 -3.60 11.13 -8.27
CA THR A 167 -4.05 10.48 -7.04
C THR A 167 -5.51 10.79 -6.77
N PHE A 168 -6.27 9.73 -6.54
CA PHE A 168 -7.65 9.79 -6.12
C PHE A 168 -7.67 9.59 -4.61
N GLU A 169 -8.00 10.66 -3.89
CA GLU A 169 -8.20 10.63 -2.46
C GLU A 169 -9.66 10.27 -2.12
N ASN A 170 -9.86 9.76 -0.90
CA ASN A 170 -11.18 9.59 -0.31
C ASN A 170 -12.10 8.57 -1.02
N LEU A 171 -11.64 7.33 -1.19
CA LEU A 171 -12.51 6.18 -1.51
C LEU A 171 -13.51 5.82 -0.38
N ASN A 172 -13.57 6.60 0.71
CA ASN A 172 -14.28 6.25 1.95
C ASN A 172 -15.81 6.27 1.84
N GLU A 173 -16.39 6.82 0.78
CA GLU A 173 -17.86 6.84 0.63
C GLU A 173 -18.44 5.51 0.11
N LEU A 174 -17.60 4.55 -0.27
CA LEU A 174 -17.99 3.57 -1.30
C LEU A 174 -17.71 2.10 -0.98
N ASP A 175 -17.02 1.80 0.13
CA ASP A 175 -16.87 0.42 0.63
C ASP A 175 -16.91 0.40 2.16
N ARG A 176 -17.65 -0.55 2.74
CA ARG A 176 -17.92 -0.62 4.19
C ARG A 176 -16.70 -1.07 5.01
N ASP A 177 -15.67 -1.61 4.36
CA ASP A 177 -14.41 -2.03 5.01
C ASP A 177 -13.34 -0.92 4.94
N TYR A 178 -13.46 -0.07 5.95
CA TYR A 178 -12.63 1.04 6.41
C TYR A 178 -11.11 0.87 6.27
N LYS A 179 -10.51 1.38 5.18
CA LYS A 179 -9.20 2.06 5.16
C LYS A 179 -9.20 3.11 4.03
N PRO A 180 -8.76 4.37 4.27
CA PRO A 180 -8.56 5.33 3.20
C PRO A 180 -7.54 4.78 2.22
N ARG A 181 -8.02 4.33 1.06
CA ARG A 181 -7.16 3.94 -0.04
C ARG A 181 -6.90 5.19 -0.87
N LEU A 182 -5.71 5.76 -0.69
CA LEU A 182 -5.09 6.51 -1.77
C LEU A 182 -5.05 5.56 -2.98
N CYS A 183 -5.53 6.03 -4.13
CA CYS A 183 -5.52 5.26 -5.35
C CYS A 183 -4.86 6.12 -6.41
N THR A 184 -3.58 5.87 -6.66
CA THR A 184 -2.82 6.55 -7.71
C THR A 184 -2.92 5.75 -9.00
N SER A 185 -3.43 6.41 -10.04
CA SER A 185 -3.57 5.85 -11.38
C SER A 185 -2.66 6.58 -12.36
N VAL A 186 -2.32 5.92 -13.46
CA VAL A 186 -1.40 6.44 -14.48
C VAL A 186 -2.04 6.30 -15.86
N GLY A 187 -1.98 7.37 -16.64
CA GLY A 187 -2.35 7.41 -18.05
C GLY A 187 -1.14 7.67 -18.94
N HIS A 188 -1.28 7.43 -20.24
CA HIS A 188 -0.27 7.75 -21.24
C HIS A 188 -0.80 8.85 -22.17
N VAL A 189 0.09 9.74 -22.60
CA VAL A 189 -0.21 10.76 -23.58
C VAL A 189 0.93 10.90 -24.58
N GLU A 190 0.56 10.93 -25.86
CA GLU A 190 1.44 11.35 -26.94
C GLU A 190 1.23 12.83 -27.20
N VAL A 191 2.30 13.61 -27.09
CA VAL A 191 2.32 15.05 -27.24
C VAL A 191 2.83 15.37 -28.64
N PRO A 192 1.99 15.92 -29.54
CA PRO A 192 2.40 16.34 -30.86
C PRO A 192 3.31 17.57 -30.80
N ASP A 193 3.87 17.93 -31.96
CA ASP A 193 4.60 19.19 -32.13
C ASP A 193 3.64 20.36 -32.35
N GLY A 194 3.29 21.03 -31.25
CA GLY A 194 2.32 22.13 -31.20
C GLY A 194 0.87 21.70 -30.99
N GLY A 195 0.01 22.67 -30.70
CA GLY A 195 -1.42 22.47 -30.51
C GLY A 195 -1.80 21.99 -29.11
N GLU A 196 -2.81 21.13 -29.04
CA GLU A 196 -3.37 20.59 -27.80
C GLU A 196 -3.37 19.07 -27.81
N ALA A 197 -2.93 18.46 -26.71
CA ALA A 197 -3.03 17.03 -26.45
C ALA A 197 -4.04 16.79 -25.33
N VAL A 198 -4.89 15.78 -25.50
CA VAL A 198 -5.94 15.44 -24.54
C VAL A 198 -5.62 14.12 -23.85
N VAL A 199 -5.78 14.08 -22.52
CA VAL A 199 -5.62 12.85 -21.73
C VAL A 199 -6.73 12.72 -20.68
N ASP A 200 -7.49 11.64 -20.78
CA ASP A 200 -8.59 11.33 -19.87
C ASP A 200 -8.33 10.04 -19.12
N PHE A 201 -8.40 10.10 -17.78
CA PHE A 201 -8.25 8.92 -16.93
C PHE A 201 -9.59 8.23 -16.68
N SER A 202 -10.25 7.69 -17.70
CA SER A 202 -11.42 6.81 -17.46
C SER A 202 -10.92 5.41 -17.09
N ALA A 203 -10.91 5.09 -15.81
CA ALA A 203 -10.22 3.92 -15.25
C ALA A 203 -10.45 2.56 -15.97
N GLY A 204 -9.38 1.97 -16.55
CA GLY A 204 -9.20 0.53 -16.75
C GLY A 204 -8.34 0.12 -17.97
N PRO A 205 -7.76 -1.10 -17.99
CA PRO A 205 -6.83 -1.67 -17.00
C PRO A 205 -5.46 -1.00 -17.07
N GLY A 206 -4.69 -1.07 -15.99
CA GLY A 206 -3.30 -0.59 -15.98
C GLY A 206 -2.44 -1.45 -16.90
N LEU A 207 -1.61 -0.77 -17.71
CA LEU A 207 -0.49 -1.28 -18.51
C LEU A 207 -0.73 -2.56 -19.34
#